data_AF-A0A7C0V4I2-F1
#
_entry.id   AF-A0A7C0V4I2-F1
#
_cell.length_a   1.000
_cell.length_b   1.000
_cell.length_c   1.000
_cell.angle_alpha   90.00
_cell.angle_beta   90.00
_cell.angle_gamma   90.00
#
_symmetry.space_group_name_H-M   'P 1'
#
loop_
_entity.id
_entity.type
_entity.pdbx_description
1 polymer ?
#
loop_
_entity_poly.entity_id
_entity_poly.type
_entity_poly.pdbx_seq_one_letter_code
_entity_poly.pdbx_strand_id
1 'polypeptide(L)'
;MDAVHTKGGEIRGRVAMVKTLVSSITIGSGGSVGREGPIAQIGAAIGSLLGRIAGFDETYRRLLVVCGLSAGISGTFMAPLGGAIFGLEVIYRGVALYDVIPIFLSSVVGMVVTGEVFGLKPAFKTPEYMLKSPLDVLYFLPLGIIFGLLAIIWTRMLYLMEDLFDRLPIRRSLRPALGGLLTGLMGVFLARYGILGVGYEGIDLALSGTLPAWLLLLLGVMKMLATSLTVGSGGSGGIFAPSLYMGAMFGGFFASILSGLPLVSRQPSIYYLVGMAALFAGAAKAPLTCIIMLPEMTDNYHLLPALMVACSMSYFTSALLMKGSIYTLKLRRRGVEIEHTVDPLKLVKVSEIMTPLERVVSVRRDTPLSILYFMILESKHTAFPVLEDGRLVGIITLKQLSGLGQEEMEEMRVEDILRGGLVVTYPDETAYDVLEKMNRFDVEILPVVDRADEGKLLGVVSKRDTLNAIILGRRKMRLLE
;
A
#
# COMPACT_ATOMS: atom_id res chain seq x y z
N MET A 1 3.57 -8.06 5.40
CA MET A 1 2.40 -7.22 5.75
C MET A 1 2.21 -7.15 7.25
N ASP A 2 1.49 -8.07 7.90
CA ASP A 2 1.20 -8.01 9.34
C ASP A 2 2.45 -7.69 10.20
N ALA A 3 3.52 -8.49 10.07
CA ALA A 3 4.76 -8.24 10.82
C ALA A 3 5.36 -6.83 10.65
N VAL A 4 5.29 -6.26 9.44
CA VAL A 4 5.85 -4.94 9.12
C VAL A 4 4.99 -3.82 9.70
N HIS A 5 3.67 -3.96 9.68
CA HIS A 5 2.75 -2.91 10.15
C HIS A 5 2.43 -2.99 11.64
N THR A 6 2.28 -4.19 12.21
CA THR A 6 1.77 -4.37 13.58
C THR A 6 2.81 -4.91 14.57
N LYS A 7 3.92 -5.50 14.09
CA LYS A 7 4.91 -6.20 14.96
C LYS A 7 6.32 -5.65 14.83
N GLY A 8 6.48 -4.41 14.36
CA GLY A 8 7.79 -3.78 14.29
C GLY A 8 8.80 -4.48 13.38
N GLY A 9 8.36 -5.31 12.43
CA GLY A 9 9.22 -6.15 11.59
C GLY A 9 9.59 -7.51 12.20
N GLU A 10 9.01 -7.92 13.31
CA GLU A 10 9.33 -9.21 13.94
C GLU A 10 8.64 -10.39 13.24
N ILE A 11 9.48 -11.34 12.80
CA ILE A 11 9.04 -12.61 12.26
C ILE A 11 9.74 -13.72 13.04
N ARG A 12 8.95 -14.72 13.48
CA ARG A 12 9.50 -15.89 14.17
C ARG A 12 10.38 -16.69 13.20
N GLY A 13 11.63 -16.96 13.56
CA GLY A 13 12.59 -17.67 12.68
C GLY A 13 12.08 -19.02 12.14
N ARG A 14 11.29 -19.76 12.94
CA ARG A 14 10.63 -21.00 12.52
C ARG A 14 9.74 -20.87 11.27
N VAL A 15 9.26 -19.66 10.96
CA VAL A 15 8.42 -19.39 9.79
C VAL A 15 9.18 -19.72 8.50
N ALA A 16 10.46 -19.35 8.39
CA ALA A 16 11.26 -19.65 7.19
C ALA A 16 11.33 -21.16 6.92
N MET A 17 11.70 -21.95 7.95
CA MET A 17 11.85 -23.40 7.83
C MET A 17 10.51 -24.09 7.54
N VAL A 18 9.45 -23.75 8.28
CA VAL A 18 8.13 -24.35 8.09
C VAL A 18 7.55 -23.98 6.73
N LYS A 19 7.70 -22.72 6.29
CA LYS A 19 7.19 -22.30 4.98
C LYS A 19 7.90 -22.99 3.84
N THR A 20 9.22 -23.18 3.94
CA THR A 20 9.99 -23.96 2.97
C THR A 20 9.43 -25.37 2.86
N LEU A 21 9.35 -26.11 3.97
CA LEU A 21 8.89 -27.50 3.96
C LEU A 21 7.45 -27.66 3.47
N VAL A 22 6.51 -26.88 4.02
CA VAL A 22 5.08 -27.04 3.70
C VAL A 22 4.81 -26.61 2.25
N SER A 23 5.47 -25.57 1.76
CA SER A 23 5.30 -25.16 0.36
C SER A 23 5.99 -26.10 -0.63
N SER A 24 7.15 -26.67 -0.29
CA SER A 24 7.76 -27.73 -1.10
C SER A 24 6.84 -28.96 -1.19
N ILE A 25 6.22 -29.38 -0.08
CA ILE A 25 5.25 -30.48 -0.11
C ILE A 25 4.02 -30.11 -0.95
N THR A 26 3.44 -28.92 -0.71
CA THR A 26 2.23 -28.49 -1.43
C THR A 26 2.46 -28.41 -2.94
N ILE A 27 3.55 -27.76 -3.37
CA ILE A 27 3.88 -27.59 -4.79
C ILE A 27 4.32 -28.93 -5.39
N GLY A 28 5.19 -29.67 -4.68
CA GLY A 28 5.74 -30.95 -5.13
C GLY A 28 4.69 -32.06 -5.27
N SER A 29 3.63 -32.03 -4.46
CA SER A 29 2.48 -32.93 -4.61
C SER A 29 1.45 -32.46 -5.66
N GLY A 30 1.74 -31.40 -6.41
CA GLY A 30 0.89 -30.90 -7.50
C GLY A 30 -0.13 -29.82 -7.09
N GLY A 31 -0.10 -29.31 -5.86
CA GLY A 31 -0.96 -28.21 -5.44
C GLY A 31 -0.79 -26.98 -6.36
N SER A 32 -1.91 -26.42 -6.82
CA SER A 32 -1.91 -25.30 -7.77
C SER A 32 -1.62 -24.00 -7.03
N VAL A 33 -0.33 -23.71 -6.80
CA VAL A 33 0.13 -22.49 -6.15
C VAL A 33 1.53 -22.12 -6.66
N GLY A 34 1.88 -20.85 -6.52
CA GLY A 34 3.19 -20.34 -6.85
C GLY A 34 4.22 -20.44 -5.72
N ARG A 35 5.50 -20.28 -6.05
CA ARG A 35 6.63 -20.31 -5.09
C ARG A 35 6.96 -18.95 -4.48
N GLU A 36 6.35 -17.89 -4.99
CA GLU A 36 6.68 -16.49 -4.68
C GLU A 36 6.25 -16.06 -3.28
N GLY A 37 5.06 -16.46 -2.86
CA GLY A 37 4.58 -16.16 -1.50
C GLY A 37 5.50 -16.75 -0.43
N PRO A 38 5.88 -18.03 -0.54
CA PRO A 38 6.85 -18.66 0.34
C PRO A 38 8.23 -18.01 0.29
N ILE A 39 8.78 -17.74 -0.90
CA ILE A 39 10.13 -17.16 -1.00
C ILE A 39 10.19 -15.74 -0.44
N ALA A 40 9.15 -14.94 -0.64
CA ALA A 40 8.98 -13.64 0.01
C ALA A 40 8.97 -13.75 1.54
N GLN A 41 8.27 -14.74 2.09
CA GLN A 41 8.20 -14.96 3.54
C GLN A 41 9.52 -15.47 4.13
N ILE A 42 10.24 -16.32 3.40
CA ILE A 42 11.57 -16.82 3.78
C ILE A 42 12.56 -15.65 3.81
N GLY A 43 12.63 -14.88 2.73
CA GLY A 43 13.48 -13.69 2.65
C GLY A 43 13.15 -12.66 3.74
N ALA A 44 11.88 -12.36 3.94
CA ALA A 44 11.39 -11.49 5.03
C ALA A 44 11.84 -11.99 6.41
N ALA A 45 11.72 -13.29 6.68
CA ALA A 45 12.10 -13.88 7.96
C ALA A 45 13.62 -13.82 8.21
N ILE A 46 14.44 -14.03 7.17
CA ILE A 46 15.89 -13.85 7.24
C ILE A 46 16.24 -12.38 7.52
N GLY A 47 15.62 -11.43 6.81
CA GLY A 47 15.80 -10.00 7.06
C GLY A 47 15.43 -9.61 8.50
N SER A 48 14.31 -10.11 9.02
CA SER A 48 13.90 -9.93 10.42
C SER A 48 14.94 -10.48 11.40
N LEU A 49 15.47 -11.67 11.13
CA LEU A 49 16.48 -12.33 11.97
C LEU A 49 17.78 -11.51 12.00
N LEU A 50 18.27 -11.06 10.83
CA LEU A 50 19.46 -10.22 10.73
C LEU A 50 19.29 -8.91 11.51
N GLY A 51 18.14 -8.25 11.37
CA GLY A 51 17.85 -7.03 12.12
C GLY A 51 17.84 -7.25 13.64
N ARG A 52 17.34 -8.41 14.10
CA ARG A 52 17.37 -8.77 15.53
C ARG A 52 18.77 -9.09 16.03
N ILE A 53 19.58 -9.82 15.25
CA ILE A 53 20.97 -10.14 15.62
C ILE A 53 21.81 -8.86 15.68
N ALA A 54 21.59 -7.93 14.76
CA ALA A 54 22.27 -6.63 14.73
C ALA A 54 21.80 -5.63 15.79
N GLY A 55 20.73 -5.95 16.55
CA GLY A 55 20.19 -5.06 17.59
C GLY A 55 19.50 -3.81 17.03
N PHE A 56 19.03 -3.85 15.78
CA PHE A 56 18.37 -2.71 15.15
C PHE A 56 16.96 -2.46 15.69
N ASP A 57 16.56 -1.18 15.66
CA ASP A 57 15.24 -0.72 16.05
C ASP A 57 14.14 -1.21 15.08
N GLU A 58 12.88 -0.89 15.38
CA GLU A 58 11.76 -1.31 14.52
C GLU A 58 11.85 -0.77 13.10
N THR A 59 12.37 0.45 12.92
CA THR A 59 12.44 1.13 11.63
C THR A 59 13.38 0.36 10.71
N TYR A 60 14.63 0.15 11.13
CA TYR A 60 15.63 -0.57 10.36
C TYR A 60 15.29 -2.05 10.22
N ARG A 61 14.63 -2.66 11.21
CA ARG A 61 14.18 -4.05 11.12
C ARG A 61 13.07 -4.23 10.08
N ARG A 62 12.08 -3.32 10.01
CA ARG A 62 11.06 -3.31 8.95
C ARG A 62 11.71 -3.17 7.57
N LEU A 63 12.71 -2.30 7.44
CA LEU A 63 13.48 -2.14 6.22
C LEU A 63 14.17 -3.44 5.80
N LEU A 64 14.89 -4.10 6.71
CA LEU A 64 15.55 -5.38 6.41
C LEU A 64 14.58 -6.51 6.03
N VAL A 65 13.38 -6.53 6.63
CA VAL A 65 12.31 -7.45 6.23
C VAL A 65 11.91 -7.22 4.77
N VAL A 66 11.79 -5.97 4.34
CA VAL A 66 11.47 -5.64 2.95
C VAL A 66 12.65 -5.96 2.03
N CYS A 67 13.89 -5.63 2.42
CA CYS A 67 15.09 -5.98 1.66
C CYS A 67 15.19 -7.49 1.40
N GLY A 68 15.02 -8.31 2.43
CA GLY A 68 15.07 -9.77 2.31
C GLY A 68 13.95 -10.33 1.43
N LEU A 69 12.74 -9.79 1.56
CA LEU A 69 11.61 -10.13 0.69
C LEU A 69 11.89 -9.78 -0.78
N SER A 70 12.37 -8.56 -1.04
CA SER A 70 12.70 -8.10 -2.39
C SER A 70 13.81 -8.90 -3.03
N ALA A 71 14.86 -9.27 -2.28
CA ALA A 71 15.91 -10.17 -2.76
C ALA A 71 15.36 -11.53 -3.19
N GLY A 72 14.48 -12.14 -2.38
CA GLY A 72 13.87 -13.43 -2.71
C GLY A 72 12.94 -13.38 -3.93
N ILE A 73 12.11 -12.35 -4.04
CA ILE A 73 11.21 -12.16 -5.19
C ILE A 73 12.02 -11.90 -6.47
N SER A 74 13.02 -11.02 -6.39
CA SER A 74 13.90 -10.71 -7.51
C SER A 74 14.65 -11.92 -8.03
N GLY A 75 15.27 -12.70 -7.13
CA GLY A 75 15.95 -13.94 -7.49
C GLY A 75 15.02 -14.96 -8.15
N THR A 76 13.75 -15.01 -7.75
CA THR A 76 12.77 -15.95 -8.33
C THR A 76 12.40 -15.62 -9.77
N PHE A 77 12.39 -14.34 -10.11
CA PHE A 77 11.87 -13.82 -11.36
C PHE A 77 12.90 -13.25 -12.31
N MET A 78 14.16 -13.19 -11.86
CA MET A 78 15.23 -12.46 -12.54
C MET A 78 14.80 -11.01 -12.82
N ALA A 79 14.08 -10.42 -11.85
CA ALA A 79 13.38 -9.14 -11.99
C ALA A 79 13.69 -8.21 -10.79
N PRO A 80 14.83 -7.51 -10.79
CA PRO A 80 15.29 -6.72 -9.66
C PRO A 80 14.45 -5.46 -9.41
N LEU A 81 14.04 -4.71 -10.43
CA LEU A 81 13.17 -3.54 -10.21
C LEU A 81 11.78 -4.01 -9.78
N GLY A 82 11.26 -5.07 -10.42
CA GLY A 82 9.98 -5.67 -10.07
C GLY A 82 9.94 -6.12 -8.61
N GLY A 83 10.97 -6.85 -8.15
CA GLY A 83 11.06 -7.33 -6.76
C GLY A 83 11.19 -6.21 -5.72
N ALA A 84 11.92 -5.15 -6.04
CA ALA A 84 12.04 -3.97 -5.18
C ALA A 84 10.69 -3.23 -5.06
N ILE A 85 10.05 -2.94 -6.19
CA ILE A 85 8.76 -2.26 -6.24
C ILE A 85 7.66 -3.09 -5.57
N PHE A 86 7.68 -4.42 -5.72
CA PHE A 86 6.77 -5.30 -4.98
C PHE A 86 6.92 -5.14 -3.46
N GLY A 87 8.15 -5.09 -2.96
CA GLY A 87 8.41 -4.83 -1.55
C GLY A 87 7.87 -3.48 -1.08
N LEU A 88 8.07 -2.43 -1.88
CA LEU A 88 7.62 -1.07 -1.57
C LEU A 88 6.08 -0.93 -1.61
N GLU A 89 5.46 -1.34 -2.72
CA GLU A 89 4.04 -1.13 -3.01
C GLU A 89 3.14 -2.10 -2.22
N VAL A 90 3.54 -3.36 -2.11
CA VAL A 90 2.73 -4.40 -1.47
C VAL A 90 3.01 -4.49 0.02
N ILE A 91 4.26 -4.32 0.47
CA ILE A 91 4.63 -4.60 1.87
C ILE A 91 4.88 -3.35 2.71
N TYR A 92 5.61 -2.36 2.20
CA TYR A 92 6.06 -1.21 2.99
C TYR A 92 5.00 -0.10 3.09
N ARG A 93 4.28 0.19 1.99
CA ARG A 93 3.10 1.09 1.94
C ARG A 93 3.28 2.48 2.59
N GLY A 94 4.49 3.03 2.59
CA GLY A 94 4.82 4.39 3.01
C GLY A 94 6.30 4.64 2.76
N VAL A 95 6.68 5.71 2.06
CA VAL A 95 8.05 5.89 1.57
C VAL A 95 8.73 7.03 2.30
N ALA A 96 9.81 6.75 3.03
CA ALA A 96 10.91 7.70 3.15
C ALA A 96 11.85 7.44 1.97
N LEU A 97 12.20 8.48 1.19
CA LEU A 97 13.02 8.37 -0.02
C LEU A 97 14.35 7.61 0.20
N TYR A 98 14.90 7.67 1.42
CA TYR A 98 16.17 7.03 1.78
C TYR A 98 16.08 5.50 1.93
N ASP A 99 14.91 4.96 2.28
CA ASP A 99 14.70 3.51 2.49
C ASP A 99 14.70 2.72 1.18
N VAL A 100 14.51 3.42 0.06
CA VAL A 100 14.36 2.83 -1.26
C VAL A 100 15.68 2.22 -1.76
N ILE A 101 16.80 2.93 -1.59
CA ILE A 101 18.12 2.53 -2.07
C ILE A 101 18.53 1.12 -1.58
N PRO A 102 18.52 0.82 -0.27
CA PRO A 102 18.91 -0.52 0.21
C PRO A 102 17.97 -1.63 -0.27
N ILE A 103 16.68 -1.35 -0.51
CA ILE A 103 15.74 -2.33 -1.08
C ILE A 103 16.14 -2.69 -2.50
N PHE A 104 16.44 -1.70 -3.34
CA PHE A 104 16.91 -1.93 -4.71
C PHE A 104 18.24 -2.69 -4.74
N LEU A 105 19.21 -2.30 -3.90
CA LEU A 105 20.49 -3.00 -3.81
C LEU A 105 20.32 -4.47 -3.39
N SER A 106 19.51 -4.73 -2.36
CA SER A 106 19.20 -6.09 -1.92
C SER A 106 18.53 -6.92 -3.02
N SER A 107 17.62 -6.29 -3.78
CA SER A 107 16.95 -6.90 -4.93
C SER A 107 17.94 -7.31 -6.02
N VAL A 108 18.90 -6.44 -6.37
CA VAL A 108 19.97 -6.74 -7.34
C VAL A 108 20.86 -7.88 -6.85
N VAL A 109 21.29 -7.86 -5.59
CA VAL A 109 22.10 -8.95 -5.01
C VAL A 109 21.36 -10.28 -5.07
N GLY A 110 20.07 -10.31 -4.76
CA GLY A 110 19.24 -11.51 -4.86
C GLY A 110 19.17 -12.07 -6.29
N MET A 111 19.03 -11.19 -7.29
CA MET A 111 19.08 -11.57 -8.71
C MET A 111 20.45 -12.15 -9.07
N VAL A 112 21.54 -11.45 -8.76
CA VAL A 112 22.91 -11.85 -9.13
C VAL A 112 23.25 -13.21 -8.53
N VAL A 113 23.04 -13.41 -7.23
CA VAL A 113 23.33 -14.68 -6.56
C VAL A 113 22.52 -15.83 -7.16
N THR A 114 21.24 -15.59 -7.50
CA THR A 114 20.41 -16.62 -8.13
C THR A 114 20.83 -16.88 -9.58
N GLY A 115 21.23 -15.82 -10.30
CA GLY A 115 21.71 -15.89 -11.68
C GLY A 115 23.03 -16.65 -11.82
N GLU A 116 23.94 -16.54 -10.85
CA GLU A 116 25.18 -17.33 -10.83
C GLU A 116 24.90 -18.83 -10.67
N VAL A 117 23.88 -19.20 -9.90
CA VAL A 117 23.55 -20.61 -9.62
C VAL A 117 22.67 -21.23 -10.71
N PHE A 118 21.69 -20.50 -11.23
CA PHE A 118 20.65 -21.02 -12.12
C PHE A 118 20.67 -20.42 -13.54
N GLY A 119 21.52 -19.42 -13.78
CA GLY A 119 21.64 -18.69 -15.04
C GLY A 119 20.78 -17.41 -15.10
N LEU A 120 21.25 -16.44 -15.88
CA LEU A 120 20.53 -15.20 -16.18
C LEU A 120 19.63 -15.40 -17.41
N LYS A 121 18.40 -15.88 -17.18
CA LYS A 121 17.40 -16.05 -18.25
C LYS A 121 16.06 -15.44 -17.81
N PRO A 122 15.33 -14.77 -18.73
CA PRO A 122 13.98 -14.30 -18.46
C PRO A 122 13.05 -15.46 -18.08
N ALA A 123 12.05 -15.17 -17.27
CA ALA A 123 11.07 -16.16 -16.82
C ALA A 123 10.17 -16.65 -17.96
N PHE A 124 9.88 -15.80 -18.95
CA PHE A 124 9.04 -16.14 -20.10
C PHE A 124 9.71 -15.75 -21.41
N LYS A 125 9.56 -16.61 -22.42
CA LYS A 125 10.01 -16.32 -23.80
C LYS A 125 8.84 -15.77 -24.60
N THR A 126 8.98 -14.54 -25.09
CA THR A 126 7.93 -13.87 -25.85
C THR A 126 8.46 -13.36 -27.18
N PRO A 127 7.66 -13.36 -28.26
CA PRO A 127 8.02 -12.62 -29.45
C PRO A 127 8.14 -11.12 -29.11
N GLU A 128 9.07 -10.44 -29.76
CA GLU A 128 9.20 -8.99 -29.61
C GLU A 128 7.89 -8.30 -30.01
N TYR A 129 7.43 -7.43 -29.12
CA TYR A 129 6.29 -6.55 -29.36
C TYR A 129 6.82 -5.18 -29.73
N MET A 130 6.34 -4.64 -30.84
CA MET A 130 6.61 -3.26 -31.22
C MET A 130 5.29 -2.52 -31.37
N LEU A 131 5.15 -1.42 -30.63
CA LEU A 131 4.00 -0.54 -30.74
C LEU A 131 4.02 0.13 -32.12
N LYS A 132 3.02 -0.16 -32.97
CA LYS A 132 2.95 0.38 -34.33
C LYS A 132 2.32 1.76 -34.37
N SER A 133 1.32 2.01 -33.54
CA SER A 133 0.67 3.30 -33.39
C SER A 133 0.53 3.67 -31.91
N PRO A 134 0.79 4.93 -31.51
CA PRO A 134 0.50 5.40 -30.15
C PRO A 134 -0.95 5.19 -29.71
N LEU A 135 -1.90 5.22 -30.66
CA LEU A 135 -3.31 5.00 -30.38
C LEU A 135 -3.65 3.54 -30.04
N ASP A 136 -2.79 2.58 -30.38
CA ASP A 136 -3.01 1.16 -30.07
C ASP A 136 -3.10 0.93 -28.54
N VAL A 137 -2.51 1.83 -27.75
CA VAL A 137 -2.56 1.79 -26.29
C VAL A 137 -4.01 1.91 -25.77
N LEU A 138 -4.88 2.63 -26.48
CA LEU A 138 -6.27 2.85 -26.06
C LEU A 138 -7.09 1.55 -26.07
N TYR A 139 -6.72 0.55 -26.87
CA TYR A 139 -7.40 -0.75 -26.88
C TYR A 139 -7.24 -1.52 -25.56
N PHE A 140 -6.24 -1.18 -24.76
CA PHE A 140 -6.00 -1.81 -23.47
C PHE A 140 -6.81 -1.19 -22.32
N LEU A 141 -7.46 -0.04 -22.53
CA LEU A 141 -8.39 0.56 -21.56
C LEU A 141 -9.57 -0.39 -21.21
N PRO A 142 -10.39 -0.83 -22.19
CA PRO A 142 -11.50 -1.74 -21.89
C PRO A 142 -11.02 -3.09 -21.38
N LEU A 143 -9.87 -3.57 -21.88
CA LEU A 143 -9.27 -4.82 -21.41
C LEU A 143 -8.90 -4.73 -19.93
N GLY A 144 -8.29 -3.61 -19.50
CA GLY A 144 -7.99 -3.35 -18.09
C GLY A 144 -9.24 -3.36 -17.21
N ILE A 145 -10.35 -2.76 -17.65
CA ILE A 145 -11.63 -2.82 -16.92
C ILE A 145 -12.11 -4.26 -16.75
N ILE A 146 -12.09 -5.05 -17.83
CA ILE A 146 -12.49 -6.46 -17.80
C ILE A 146 -11.60 -7.25 -16.83
N PHE A 147 -10.28 -7.05 -16.87
CA PHE A 147 -9.36 -7.71 -15.94
C PHE A 147 -9.53 -7.25 -14.50
N GLY A 148 -9.93 -6.00 -14.26
CA GLY A 148 -10.31 -5.52 -12.94
C GLY A 148 -11.54 -6.25 -12.39
N LEU A 149 -12.54 -6.52 -13.23
CA LEU A 149 -13.69 -7.34 -12.84
C LEU A 149 -13.30 -8.81 -12.60
N LEU A 150 -12.49 -9.40 -13.48
CA LEU A 150 -11.96 -10.76 -13.30
C LEU A 150 -11.11 -10.87 -12.02
N ALA A 151 -10.37 -9.83 -11.65
CA ALA A 151 -9.59 -9.78 -10.42
C ALA A 151 -10.48 -9.81 -9.16
N ILE A 152 -11.64 -9.13 -9.20
CA ILE A 152 -12.64 -9.20 -8.13
C ILE A 152 -13.22 -10.61 -8.04
N ILE A 153 -13.60 -11.22 -9.18
CA ILE A 153 -14.10 -12.60 -9.23
C ILE A 153 -13.06 -13.56 -8.66
N TRP A 154 -11.82 -13.45 -9.11
CA TRP A 154 -10.69 -14.24 -8.63
C TRP A 154 -10.54 -14.13 -7.11
N THR A 155 -10.50 -12.91 -6.59
CA THR A 155 -10.35 -12.65 -5.16
C THR A 155 -11.53 -13.25 -4.38
N ARG A 156 -12.77 -12.99 -4.80
CA ARG A 156 -13.97 -13.52 -4.13
C ARG A 156 -14.01 -15.04 -4.15
N MET A 157 -13.61 -15.68 -5.25
CA MET A 157 -13.61 -17.14 -5.37
C MET A 157 -12.61 -17.80 -4.41
N LEU A 158 -11.41 -17.22 -4.29
CA LEU A 158 -10.39 -17.69 -3.36
C LEU A 158 -10.92 -17.69 -1.92
N TYR A 159 -11.51 -16.58 -1.49
CA TYR A 159 -12.03 -16.44 -0.12
C TYR A 159 -13.32 -17.21 0.11
N LEU A 160 -14.18 -17.35 -0.91
CA LEU A 160 -15.35 -18.23 -0.84
C LEU A 160 -14.93 -19.67 -0.58
N MET A 161 -13.90 -20.17 -1.26
CA MET A 161 -13.39 -21.52 -1.02
C MET A 161 -12.76 -21.67 0.37
N GLU A 162 -12.02 -20.67 0.86
CA GLU A 162 -11.54 -20.66 2.25
C GLU A 162 -12.72 -20.77 3.24
N ASP A 163 -13.77 -19.97 3.04
CA ASP A 163 -14.97 -19.96 3.88
C ASP A 163 -15.74 -21.30 3.81
N LEU A 164 -15.79 -21.94 2.64
CA LEU A 164 -16.41 -23.27 2.46
C LEU A 164 -15.64 -24.36 3.21
N PHE A 165 -14.31 -24.42 3.06
CA PHE A 165 -13.49 -25.38 3.79
C PHE A 165 -13.52 -25.16 5.30
N ASP A 166 -13.64 -23.91 5.75
CA ASP A 166 -13.77 -23.60 7.16
C ASP A 166 -15.08 -24.07 7.77
N ARG A 167 -16.17 -24.06 7.00
CA ARG A 167 -17.50 -24.56 7.39
C ARG A 167 -17.63 -26.08 7.33
N LEU A 168 -16.73 -26.80 6.65
CA LEU A 168 -16.80 -28.26 6.57
C LEU A 168 -16.62 -28.90 7.96
N PRO A 169 -17.53 -29.81 8.37
CA PRO A 169 -17.48 -30.50 9.67
C PRO A 169 -16.47 -31.66 9.66
N ILE A 170 -15.28 -31.45 9.12
CA ILE A 170 -14.18 -32.44 9.09
C ILE A 170 -12.99 -31.96 9.90
N ARG A 171 -12.15 -32.90 10.37
CA ARG A 171 -10.91 -32.58 11.09
C ARG A 171 -10.03 -31.66 10.23
N ARG A 172 -9.50 -30.59 10.83
CA ARG A 172 -8.67 -29.58 10.13
C ARG A 172 -7.52 -30.20 9.33
N SER A 173 -6.88 -31.25 9.87
CA SER A 173 -5.78 -31.96 9.20
C SER A 173 -6.20 -32.72 7.93
N LEU A 174 -7.49 -33.05 7.76
CA LEU A 174 -8.01 -33.74 6.58
C LEU A 174 -8.46 -32.78 5.46
N ARG A 175 -8.62 -31.48 5.76
CA ARG A 175 -9.01 -30.49 4.75
C ARG A 175 -8.00 -30.42 3.60
N PRO A 176 -6.67 -30.32 3.84
CA PRO A 176 -5.70 -30.32 2.76
C PRO A 176 -5.73 -31.59 1.91
N ALA A 177 -6.03 -32.75 2.52
CA ALA A 177 -6.15 -34.02 1.79
C ALA A 177 -7.35 -33.99 0.82
N LEU A 178 -8.49 -33.44 1.25
CA LEU A 178 -9.66 -33.26 0.38
C LEU A 178 -9.38 -32.24 -0.74
N GLY A 179 -8.77 -31.10 -0.42
CA GLY A 179 -8.37 -30.11 -1.42
C GLY A 179 -7.40 -30.69 -2.45
N GLY A 180 -6.39 -31.42 -1.98
CA GLY A 180 -5.42 -32.13 -2.82
C GLY A 180 -6.07 -33.20 -3.70
N LEU A 181 -7.03 -33.97 -3.19
CA LEU A 181 -7.80 -34.94 -3.98
C LEU A 181 -8.57 -34.26 -5.11
N LEU A 182 -9.30 -33.19 -4.81
CA LEU A 182 -10.09 -32.45 -5.80
C LEU A 182 -9.20 -31.79 -6.86
N THR A 183 -8.10 -31.16 -6.44
CA THR A 183 -7.10 -30.59 -7.36
C THR A 183 -6.42 -31.69 -8.19
N GLY A 184 -6.12 -32.85 -7.60
CA GLY A 184 -5.55 -34.02 -8.28
C GLY A 184 -6.48 -34.59 -9.35
N LEU A 185 -7.79 -34.67 -9.09
CA LEU A 185 -8.79 -35.09 -10.08
C LEU A 185 -8.82 -34.16 -11.29
N MET A 186 -8.68 -32.84 -11.09
CA MET A 186 -8.54 -31.88 -12.20
C MET A 186 -7.23 -32.13 -12.98
N GLY A 187 -6.17 -32.50 -12.26
CA GLY A 187 -4.87 -32.87 -12.80
C GLY A 187 -4.91 -34.06 -13.77
N VAL A 188 -5.76 -35.06 -13.53
CA VAL A 188 -5.89 -36.24 -14.41
C VAL A 188 -6.14 -35.85 -15.87
N PHE A 189 -6.96 -34.82 -16.09
CA PHE A 189 -7.34 -34.39 -17.44
C PHE A 189 -6.51 -33.19 -17.93
N LEU A 190 -6.02 -32.35 -17.01
CA LEU A 190 -5.46 -31.04 -17.34
C LEU A 190 -4.00 -30.83 -16.90
N ALA A 191 -3.32 -31.84 -16.36
CA ALA A 191 -1.92 -31.72 -15.92
C ALA A 191 -0.99 -31.24 -17.06
N ARG A 192 -1.21 -31.73 -18.30
CA ARG A 192 -0.43 -31.33 -19.47
C ARG A 192 -0.49 -29.84 -19.81
N TYR A 193 -1.47 -29.13 -19.26
CA TYR A 193 -1.68 -27.69 -19.47
C TYR A 193 -1.18 -26.83 -18.30
N GLY A 194 -0.46 -27.39 -17.33
CA GLY A 194 0.08 -26.62 -16.20
C GLY A 194 -0.96 -26.21 -15.15
N ILE A 195 -2.08 -26.94 -15.04
CA ILE A 195 -3.08 -26.69 -13.96
C ILE A 195 -2.50 -27.03 -12.59
N LEU A 196 -1.70 -28.09 -12.48
CA LEU A 196 -1.00 -28.45 -11.24
C LEU A 196 0.26 -27.60 -11.05
N GLY A 197 0.72 -27.48 -9.81
CA GLY A 197 1.95 -26.75 -9.47
C GLY A 197 1.89 -25.26 -9.83
N VAL A 198 3.07 -24.69 -10.15
CA VAL A 198 3.24 -23.26 -10.44
C VAL A 198 2.52 -22.84 -11.71
N GLY A 199 2.64 -23.64 -12.78
CA GLY A 199 1.91 -23.48 -14.04
C GLY A 199 2.64 -22.71 -15.15
N TYR A 200 3.94 -22.42 -15.02
CA TYR A 200 4.68 -21.71 -16.08
C TYR A 200 4.67 -22.47 -17.41
N GLU A 201 4.67 -23.80 -17.39
CA GLU A 201 4.60 -24.63 -18.59
C GLU A 201 3.32 -24.38 -19.39
N GLY A 202 2.21 -24.11 -18.69
CA GLY A 202 0.95 -23.76 -19.35
C GLY A 202 0.94 -22.33 -19.89
N ILE A 203 1.65 -21.40 -19.22
CA ILE A 203 1.84 -20.04 -19.73
C ILE A 203 2.65 -20.10 -21.04
N ASP A 204 3.76 -20.83 -21.07
CA ASP A 204 4.57 -21.02 -22.28
C ASP A 204 3.75 -21.65 -23.41
N LEU A 205 2.93 -22.66 -23.09
CA LEU A 205 2.04 -23.30 -24.06
C LEU A 205 0.99 -22.31 -24.60
N ALA A 206 0.42 -21.44 -23.77
CA ALA A 206 -0.50 -20.40 -24.24
C ALA A 206 0.19 -19.33 -25.08
N LEU A 207 1.40 -18.90 -24.68
CA LEU A 207 2.21 -17.93 -25.43
C LEU A 207 2.66 -18.47 -26.80
N SER A 208 2.68 -19.79 -26.99
CA SER A 208 2.90 -20.39 -28.32
C SER A 208 1.76 -20.14 -29.31
N GLY A 209 0.59 -19.67 -28.84
CA GLY A 209 -0.56 -19.32 -29.67
C GLY A 209 -1.29 -20.53 -30.28
N THR A 210 -0.98 -21.75 -29.84
CA THR A 210 -1.53 -23.00 -30.41
C THR A 210 -2.84 -23.45 -29.78
N LEU A 211 -3.23 -22.85 -28.65
CA LEU A 211 -4.42 -23.26 -27.90
C LEU A 211 -5.69 -22.59 -28.44
N PRO A 212 -6.80 -23.34 -28.64
CA PRO A 212 -8.05 -22.75 -29.08
C PRO A 212 -8.71 -21.92 -27.97
N ALA A 213 -9.48 -20.90 -28.37
CA ALA A 213 -10.11 -19.93 -27.47
C ALA A 213 -10.93 -20.58 -26.33
N TRP A 214 -11.75 -21.59 -26.62
CA TRP A 214 -12.57 -22.26 -25.61
C TRP A 214 -11.73 -22.94 -24.53
N LEU A 215 -10.57 -23.50 -24.92
CA LEU A 215 -9.67 -24.18 -24.00
C LEU A 215 -8.94 -23.17 -23.11
N LEU A 216 -8.54 -22.01 -23.66
CA LEU A 216 -7.98 -20.92 -22.87
C LEU A 216 -8.96 -20.46 -21.78
N LEU A 217 -10.23 -20.22 -22.15
CA LEU A 217 -11.27 -19.87 -21.17
C LEU A 217 -11.43 -20.95 -20.08
N LEU A 218 -11.51 -22.22 -20.50
CA LEU A 218 -11.60 -23.36 -19.58
C LEU A 218 -10.39 -23.42 -18.63
N LEU A 219 -9.17 -23.30 -19.14
CA LEU A 219 -7.95 -23.37 -18.34
C LEU A 219 -7.85 -22.22 -17.34
N GLY A 220 -8.24 -21.00 -17.72
CA GLY A 220 -8.31 -19.86 -16.79
C GLY A 220 -9.25 -20.13 -15.61
N VAL A 221 -10.47 -20.64 -15.89
CA VAL A 221 -11.44 -21.01 -14.84
C VAL A 221 -10.96 -22.20 -14.01
N MET A 222 -10.37 -23.21 -14.63
CA MET A 222 -9.87 -24.38 -13.93
C MET A 222 -8.66 -24.05 -13.05
N LYS A 223 -7.76 -23.15 -13.45
CA LYS A 223 -6.66 -22.69 -12.59
C LYS A 223 -7.18 -21.89 -11.40
N MET A 224 -8.21 -21.06 -11.61
CA MET A 224 -8.91 -20.34 -10.55
C MET A 224 -9.48 -21.32 -9.51
N LEU A 225 -10.16 -22.38 -9.95
CA LEU A 225 -10.70 -23.41 -9.08
C LEU A 225 -9.61 -24.21 -8.36
N ALA A 226 -8.60 -24.71 -9.10
CA ALA A 226 -7.52 -25.52 -8.55
C ALA A 226 -6.73 -24.77 -7.47
N THR A 227 -6.44 -23.49 -7.71
CA THR A 227 -5.72 -22.63 -6.75
C THR A 227 -6.58 -22.33 -5.53
N SER A 228 -7.87 -22.05 -5.72
CA SER A 228 -8.81 -21.82 -4.63
C SER A 228 -9.00 -23.06 -3.75
N LEU A 229 -9.06 -24.26 -4.34
CA LEU A 229 -9.10 -25.53 -3.63
C LEU A 229 -7.80 -25.79 -2.86
N THR A 230 -6.64 -25.55 -3.48
CA THR A 230 -5.34 -25.77 -2.85
C THR A 230 -5.15 -24.84 -1.65
N VAL A 231 -5.37 -23.53 -1.82
CA VAL A 231 -5.18 -22.54 -0.74
C VAL A 231 -6.29 -22.62 0.30
N GLY A 232 -7.56 -22.71 -0.13
CA GLY A 232 -8.72 -22.74 0.77
C GLY A 232 -8.74 -23.97 1.68
N SER A 233 -8.21 -25.10 1.22
CA SER A 233 -8.09 -26.31 2.04
C SER A 233 -6.95 -26.28 3.06
N GLY A 234 -6.06 -25.29 3.00
CA GLY A 234 -4.93 -25.11 3.91
C GLY A 234 -3.54 -25.33 3.29
N GLY A 235 -3.44 -25.51 1.97
CA GLY A 235 -2.16 -25.58 1.27
C GLY A 235 -1.35 -24.29 1.39
N SER A 236 -0.01 -24.40 1.38
CA SER A 236 0.87 -23.25 1.50
C SER A 236 1.52 -22.92 0.15
N GLY A 237 1.23 -21.74 -0.39
CA GLY A 237 1.92 -21.21 -1.56
C GLY A 237 1.54 -19.77 -1.87
N GLY A 238 2.11 -19.26 -2.95
CA GLY A 238 1.85 -17.95 -3.52
C GLY A 238 0.68 -17.97 -4.50
N ILE A 239 0.06 -16.81 -4.68
CA ILE A 239 -1.03 -16.60 -5.64
C ILE A 239 -0.59 -15.82 -6.87
N PHE A 240 0.65 -15.31 -6.88
CA PHE A 240 1.20 -14.53 -7.98
C PHE A 240 1.24 -15.34 -9.29
N ALA A 241 1.95 -16.48 -9.33
CA ALA A 241 2.05 -17.29 -10.54
C ALA A 241 0.68 -17.80 -11.05
N PRO A 242 -0.24 -18.30 -10.21
CA PRO A 242 -1.60 -18.61 -10.65
C PRO A 242 -2.34 -17.41 -11.24
N SER A 243 -2.17 -16.20 -10.69
CA SER A 243 -2.74 -14.98 -11.27
C SER A 243 -2.15 -14.67 -12.64
N LEU A 244 -0.84 -14.82 -12.84
CA LEU A 244 -0.28 -14.69 -14.19
C LEU A 244 -0.85 -15.74 -15.14
N TYR A 245 -0.92 -17.01 -14.71
CA TYR A 245 -1.51 -18.09 -15.52
C TYR A 245 -2.93 -17.74 -15.98
N MET A 246 -3.81 -17.41 -15.04
CA MET A 246 -5.19 -17.04 -15.33
C MET A 246 -5.24 -15.82 -16.27
N GLY A 247 -4.38 -14.83 -16.02
CA GLY A 247 -4.25 -13.65 -16.87
C GLY A 247 -3.85 -13.98 -18.30
N ALA A 248 -2.87 -14.87 -18.49
CA ALA A 248 -2.43 -15.33 -19.82
C ALA A 248 -3.57 -16.04 -20.55
N MET A 249 -4.28 -16.94 -19.87
CA MET A 249 -5.39 -17.70 -20.44
C MET A 249 -6.55 -16.80 -20.86
N PHE A 250 -7.03 -15.93 -19.96
CA PHE A 250 -8.10 -15.00 -20.31
C PHE A 250 -7.63 -13.98 -21.37
N GLY A 251 -6.38 -13.55 -21.30
CA GLY A 251 -5.76 -12.65 -22.28
C GLY A 251 -5.77 -13.24 -23.68
N GLY A 252 -5.32 -14.49 -23.82
CA GLY A 252 -5.37 -15.23 -25.08
C GLY A 252 -6.78 -15.49 -25.60
N PHE A 253 -7.72 -15.75 -24.71
CA PHE A 253 -9.14 -15.87 -25.06
C PHE A 253 -9.65 -14.55 -25.69
N PHE A 254 -9.38 -13.41 -25.05
CA PHE A 254 -9.72 -12.11 -25.62
C PHE A 254 -8.95 -11.82 -26.91
N ALA A 255 -7.69 -12.23 -27.02
CA ALA A 255 -6.90 -12.11 -28.25
C ALA A 255 -7.60 -12.80 -29.43
N SER A 256 -8.15 -14.00 -29.20
CA SER A 256 -8.84 -14.80 -30.22
C SER A 256 -10.15 -14.17 -30.69
N ILE A 257 -10.87 -13.47 -29.79
CA ILE A 257 -12.08 -12.72 -30.13
C ILE A 257 -11.71 -11.46 -30.91
N LEU A 258 -10.73 -10.72 -30.40
CA LEU A 258 -10.32 -9.42 -30.93
C LEU A 258 -9.57 -9.53 -32.25
N SER A 259 -8.90 -10.65 -32.54
CA SER A 259 -8.23 -10.88 -33.82
C SER A 259 -9.19 -10.89 -35.02
N GLY A 260 -10.50 -11.07 -34.78
CA GLY A 260 -11.53 -10.94 -35.81
C GLY A 260 -11.88 -9.48 -36.16
N LEU A 261 -11.39 -8.49 -35.40
CA LEU A 261 -11.70 -7.07 -35.59
C LEU A 261 -10.58 -6.36 -36.36
N PRO A 262 -10.89 -5.62 -37.44
CA PRO A 262 -9.89 -5.03 -38.34
C PRO A 262 -9.04 -3.91 -37.70
N LEU A 263 -9.49 -3.33 -36.59
CA LEU A 263 -8.85 -2.20 -35.90
C LEU A 263 -7.91 -2.62 -34.76
N VAL A 264 -7.83 -3.91 -34.42
CA VAL A 264 -7.14 -4.36 -33.22
C VAL A 264 -5.72 -4.86 -33.53
N SER A 265 -4.77 -4.67 -32.60
CA SER A 265 -3.37 -5.04 -32.78
C SER A 265 -3.23 -6.50 -33.22
N ARG A 266 -2.55 -6.71 -34.35
CA ARG A 266 -2.43 -8.02 -35.02
C ARG A 266 -1.41 -8.97 -34.38
N GLN A 267 -0.84 -8.64 -33.22
CA GLN A 267 0.06 -9.53 -32.48
C GLN A 267 -0.68 -10.13 -31.28
N PRO A 268 -1.19 -11.37 -31.34
CA PRO A 268 -1.97 -11.96 -30.25
C PRO A 268 -1.20 -12.06 -28.93
N SER A 269 0.14 -12.21 -28.99
CA SER A 269 1.01 -12.39 -27.83
C SER A 269 0.88 -11.27 -26.78
N ILE A 270 0.65 -10.01 -27.19
CA ILE A 270 0.52 -8.91 -26.23
C ILE A 270 -0.67 -9.08 -25.29
N TYR A 271 -1.78 -9.66 -25.76
CA TYR A 271 -2.98 -9.82 -24.94
C TYR A 271 -2.77 -10.82 -23.80
N TYR A 272 -1.96 -11.86 -24.02
CA TYR A 272 -1.55 -12.80 -22.97
C TYR A 272 -0.78 -12.06 -21.87
N LEU A 273 0.24 -11.30 -22.28
CA LEU A 273 1.11 -10.55 -21.36
C LEU A 273 0.34 -9.45 -20.61
N VAL A 274 -0.45 -8.66 -21.32
CA VAL A 274 -1.31 -7.64 -20.71
C VAL A 274 -2.30 -8.28 -19.73
N GLY A 275 -2.88 -9.43 -20.07
CA GLY A 275 -3.78 -10.16 -19.16
C GLY A 275 -3.08 -10.66 -17.90
N MET A 276 -1.85 -11.18 -18.03
CA MET A 276 -1.01 -11.60 -16.89
C MET A 276 -0.85 -10.47 -15.87
N ALA A 277 -0.35 -9.32 -16.33
CA ALA A 277 -0.11 -8.17 -15.46
C ALA A 277 -1.42 -7.54 -14.95
N ALA A 278 -2.41 -7.33 -15.83
CA ALA A 278 -3.65 -6.64 -15.46
C ALA A 278 -4.46 -7.43 -14.42
N LEU A 279 -4.56 -8.77 -14.54
CA LEU A 279 -5.28 -9.57 -13.55
C LEU A 279 -4.65 -9.45 -12.16
N PHE A 280 -3.31 -9.57 -12.09
CA PHE A 280 -2.61 -9.46 -10.81
C PHE A 280 -2.62 -8.03 -10.26
N ALA A 281 -2.51 -7.01 -11.11
CA ALA A 281 -2.58 -5.60 -10.72
C ALA A 281 -3.89 -5.28 -10.00
N GLY A 282 -5.01 -5.74 -10.54
CA GLY A 282 -6.33 -5.59 -9.91
C GLY A 282 -6.44 -6.39 -8.61
N ALA A 283 -6.03 -7.67 -8.62
CA ALA A 283 -6.23 -8.57 -7.48
C ALA A 283 -5.34 -8.17 -6.29
N ALA A 284 -4.06 -7.90 -6.54
CA ALA A 284 -3.09 -7.48 -5.53
C ALA A 284 -3.22 -6.01 -5.13
N LYS A 285 -3.89 -5.20 -5.96
CA LYS A 285 -3.86 -3.74 -5.90
C LYS A 285 -2.42 -3.21 -5.93
N ALA A 286 -1.65 -3.69 -6.90
CA ALA A 286 -0.22 -3.43 -7.05
C ALA A 286 0.14 -3.12 -8.53
N PRO A 287 -0.44 -2.05 -9.12
CA PRO A 287 -0.23 -1.73 -10.52
C PRO A 287 1.24 -1.45 -10.87
N LEU A 288 2.00 -0.72 -10.03
CA LEU A 288 3.39 -0.37 -10.36
C LEU A 288 4.28 -1.61 -10.44
N THR A 289 4.08 -2.55 -9.51
CA THR A 289 4.76 -3.84 -9.54
C THR A 289 4.50 -4.53 -10.87
N CYS A 290 3.24 -4.63 -11.31
CA CYS A 290 2.91 -5.37 -12.52
C CYS A 290 3.46 -4.71 -13.79
N ILE A 291 3.44 -3.38 -13.82
CA ILE A 291 3.96 -2.57 -14.93
C ILE A 291 5.47 -2.82 -15.13
N ILE A 292 6.23 -2.95 -14.04
CA ILE A 292 7.69 -3.10 -14.11
C ILE A 292 8.16 -4.55 -14.12
N MET A 293 7.52 -5.41 -13.31
CA MET A 293 7.93 -6.79 -13.13
C MET A 293 7.70 -7.62 -14.41
N LEU A 294 6.59 -7.41 -15.13
CA LEU A 294 6.32 -8.22 -16.30
C LEU A 294 7.32 -7.98 -17.45
N PRO A 295 7.66 -6.72 -17.83
CA PRO A 295 8.72 -6.46 -18.80
C PRO A 295 10.07 -7.04 -18.44
N GLU A 296 10.47 -7.03 -17.16
CA GLU A 296 11.70 -7.69 -16.69
C GLU A 296 11.64 -9.20 -16.87
N MET A 297 10.51 -9.82 -16.52
CA MET A 297 10.31 -11.26 -16.66
C MET A 297 10.30 -11.74 -18.12
N THR A 298 10.00 -10.86 -19.07
CA THR A 298 9.93 -11.16 -20.51
C THR A 298 11.10 -10.59 -21.31
N ASP A 299 11.97 -9.78 -20.70
CA ASP A 299 13.00 -8.95 -21.36
C ASP A 299 12.44 -8.08 -22.50
N ASN A 300 11.28 -7.46 -22.27
CA ASN A 300 10.58 -6.68 -23.28
C ASN A 300 9.92 -5.42 -22.69
N TYR A 301 10.67 -4.33 -22.66
CA TYR A 301 10.22 -3.03 -22.15
C TYR A 301 9.31 -2.25 -23.10
N HIS A 302 9.16 -2.69 -24.36
CA HIS A 302 8.18 -2.08 -25.28
C HIS A 302 6.72 -2.32 -24.86
N LEU A 303 6.49 -3.27 -23.95
CA LEU A 303 5.17 -3.53 -23.36
C LEU A 303 4.71 -2.44 -22.39
N LEU A 304 5.63 -1.62 -21.86
CA LEU A 304 5.36 -0.67 -20.78
C LEU A 304 4.10 0.18 -21.01
N PRO A 305 3.90 0.85 -22.17
CA PRO A 305 2.70 1.70 -22.36
C PRO A 305 1.39 0.92 -22.26
N ALA A 306 1.33 -0.28 -22.84
CA ALA A 306 0.15 -1.14 -22.81
C ALA A 306 -0.14 -1.62 -21.37
N LEU A 307 0.91 -2.03 -20.65
CA LEU A 307 0.80 -2.46 -19.26
C LEU A 307 0.39 -1.33 -18.34
N MET A 308 0.93 -0.12 -18.53
CA MET A 308 0.55 1.07 -17.74
C MET A 308 -0.95 1.32 -17.82
N VAL A 309 -1.51 1.29 -19.02
CA VAL A 309 -2.94 1.52 -19.22
C VAL A 309 -3.80 0.37 -18.67
N ALA A 310 -3.49 -0.87 -19.03
CA ALA A 310 -4.28 -2.01 -18.58
C ALA A 310 -4.23 -2.24 -17.07
N CYS A 311 -3.04 -2.15 -16.46
CA CYS A 311 -2.85 -2.34 -15.02
C CYS A 311 -3.50 -1.21 -14.22
N SER A 312 -3.38 0.04 -14.67
CA SER A 312 -4.02 1.17 -14.01
C SER A 312 -5.54 1.04 -14.05
N MET A 313 -6.13 0.70 -15.20
CA MET A 313 -7.57 0.50 -15.30
C MET A 313 -8.05 -0.69 -14.47
N SER A 314 -7.33 -1.82 -14.51
CA SER A 314 -7.65 -2.98 -13.66
C SER A 314 -7.60 -2.64 -12.17
N TYR A 315 -6.57 -1.90 -11.74
CA TYR A 315 -6.46 -1.38 -10.39
C TYR A 315 -7.64 -0.48 -10.03
N PHE A 316 -7.96 0.53 -10.84
CA PHE A 316 -9.06 1.47 -10.54
C PHE A 316 -10.41 0.75 -10.48
N THR A 317 -10.70 -0.12 -11.44
CA THR A 317 -11.93 -0.92 -11.44
C THR A 317 -12.02 -1.79 -10.18
N SER A 318 -10.95 -2.51 -9.81
CA SER A 318 -10.95 -3.32 -8.59
C SER A 318 -10.99 -2.47 -7.31
N ALA A 319 -10.37 -1.29 -7.29
CA ALA A 319 -10.31 -0.42 -6.13
C ALA A 319 -11.66 0.25 -5.85
N LEU A 320 -12.39 0.64 -6.89
CA LEU A 320 -13.72 1.25 -6.78
C LEU A 320 -14.79 0.24 -6.33
N LEU A 321 -14.71 -1.01 -6.81
CA LEU A 321 -15.77 -2.01 -6.61
C LEU A 321 -15.53 -2.96 -5.42
N MET A 322 -14.31 -3.04 -4.89
CA MET A 322 -13.97 -3.94 -3.78
C MET A 322 -13.01 -3.29 -2.79
N LYS A 323 -13.33 -3.33 -1.49
CA LYS A 323 -12.42 -2.89 -0.41
C LYS A 323 -11.37 -3.96 -0.12
N GLY A 324 -10.12 -3.53 0.11
CA GLY A 324 -8.98 -4.42 0.31
C GLY A 324 -8.48 -5.09 -0.99
N SER A 325 -7.39 -5.84 -0.90
CA SER A 325 -6.82 -6.64 -1.99
C SER A 325 -6.83 -8.12 -1.61
N ILE A 326 -6.44 -8.98 -2.55
CA ILE A 326 -6.29 -10.41 -2.31
C ILE A 326 -5.34 -10.72 -1.14
N TYR A 327 -4.41 -9.83 -0.81
CA TYR A 327 -3.50 -9.97 0.34
C TYR A 327 -4.05 -9.34 1.63
N THR A 328 -4.76 -8.21 1.56
CA THR A 328 -5.21 -7.51 2.77
C THR A 328 -6.57 -7.97 3.27
N LEU A 329 -7.40 -8.60 2.43
CA LEU A 329 -8.75 -9.01 2.83
C LEU A 329 -8.73 -10.06 3.95
N LYS A 330 -7.77 -11.01 3.93
CA LYS A 330 -7.55 -11.97 5.02
C LYS A 330 -7.17 -11.31 6.33
N LEU A 331 -6.37 -10.24 6.25
CA LEU A 331 -5.90 -9.50 7.42
C LEU A 331 -7.05 -8.70 8.03
N ARG A 332 -7.81 -8.00 7.19
CA ARG A 332 -9.03 -7.29 7.59
C ARG A 332 -10.06 -8.22 8.24
N ARG A 333 -10.27 -9.43 7.72
CA ARG A 333 -11.14 -10.46 8.33
C ARG A 333 -10.66 -10.92 9.72
N ARG A 334 -9.38 -10.74 10.04
CA ARG A 334 -8.78 -11.03 11.36
C ARG A 334 -8.73 -9.80 12.28
N GLY A 335 -9.36 -8.69 11.89
CA GLY A 335 -9.29 -7.42 12.61
C GLY A 335 -7.99 -6.64 12.39
N VAL A 336 -7.11 -7.08 11.49
CA VAL A 336 -5.87 -6.36 11.15
C VAL A 336 -6.14 -5.47 9.94
N GLU A 337 -6.48 -4.20 10.19
CA GLU A 337 -6.63 -3.22 9.12
C GLU A 337 -5.27 -2.67 8.68
N ILE A 338 -4.91 -2.98 7.44
CA ILE A 338 -3.78 -2.36 6.74
C ILE A 338 -4.36 -1.35 5.76
N GLU A 339 -5.02 -0.31 6.28
CA GLU A 339 -5.56 0.79 5.47
C GLU A 339 -4.70 2.04 5.62
N HIS A 340 -4.67 2.82 4.53
CA HIS A 340 -3.91 4.05 4.36
C HIS A 340 -4.03 4.90 5.61
N THR A 341 -2.89 5.26 6.21
CA THR A 341 -2.77 6.15 7.36
C THR A 341 -3.81 7.26 7.27
N VAL A 342 -4.94 7.11 7.97
CA VAL A 342 -5.66 8.28 8.47
C VAL A 342 -4.59 9.04 9.22
N ASP A 343 -4.32 10.29 8.87
CA ASP A 343 -3.32 11.05 9.61
C ASP A 343 -3.74 11.04 11.10
N PRO A 344 -2.88 10.64 12.06
CA PRO A 344 -3.21 10.71 13.48
C PRO A 344 -3.84 12.04 13.89
N LEU A 345 -3.44 13.13 13.24
CA LEU A 345 -3.97 14.47 13.46
C LEU A 345 -5.45 14.64 13.06
N LYS A 346 -5.95 13.85 12.10
CA LYS A 346 -7.36 13.85 11.68
C LYS A 346 -8.30 13.18 12.69
N LEU A 347 -7.76 12.45 13.67
CA LEU A 347 -8.53 11.75 14.71
C LEU A 347 -8.66 12.55 16.01
N VAL A 348 -7.96 13.69 16.11
CA VAL A 348 -7.92 14.52 17.31
C VAL A 348 -8.58 15.84 17.01
N LYS A 349 -9.61 16.19 17.78
CA LYS A 349 -10.28 17.49 17.67
C LYS A 349 -9.53 18.56 18.45
N VAL A 350 -9.67 19.81 18.03
CA VAL A 350 -9.08 20.97 18.73
C VAL A 350 -9.53 21.04 20.19
N SER A 351 -10.81 20.76 20.46
CA SER A 351 -11.37 20.67 21.82
C SER A 351 -10.60 19.74 22.77
N GLU A 352 -9.87 18.75 22.25
CA GLU A 352 -9.12 17.78 23.05
C GLU A 352 -7.69 18.22 23.37
N ILE A 353 -7.17 19.20 22.64
CA ILE A 353 -5.77 19.64 22.71
C ILE A 353 -5.60 21.13 23.01
N MET A 354 -6.66 21.92 22.92
CA MET A 354 -6.62 23.35 23.20
C MET A 354 -6.30 23.61 24.67
N THR A 355 -5.59 24.70 24.93
CA THR A 355 -5.52 25.28 26.27
C THR A 355 -6.83 26.02 26.53
N PRO A 356 -7.62 25.61 27.55
CA PRO A 356 -8.93 26.21 27.81
C PRO A 356 -8.79 27.61 28.40
N LEU A 357 -9.81 28.47 28.18
CA LEU A 357 -9.78 29.90 28.51
C LEU A 357 -9.28 30.20 29.94
N GLU A 358 -9.61 29.38 30.93
CA GLU A 358 -9.21 29.60 32.34
C GLU A 358 -7.69 29.54 32.56
N ARG A 359 -6.95 28.99 31.60
CA ARG A 359 -5.49 28.89 31.60
C ARG A 359 -4.82 29.77 30.54
N VAL A 360 -5.62 30.50 29.76
CA VAL A 360 -5.09 31.41 28.74
C VAL A 360 -4.72 32.72 29.38
N VAL A 361 -3.47 33.14 29.20
CA VAL A 361 -3.03 34.48 29.55
C VAL A 361 -3.38 35.41 28.38
N SER A 362 -4.26 36.38 28.63
CA SER A 362 -4.68 37.40 27.65
C SER A 362 -4.23 38.79 28.08
N VAL A 363 -4.18 39.72 27.13
CA VAL A 363 -3.89 41.14 27.40
C VAL A 363 -5.05 42.04 26.95
N ARG A 364 -5.14 43.24 27.52
CA ARG A 364 -6.12 44.26 27.10
C ARG A 364 -5.49 45.21 26.07
N ARG A 365 -6.33 45.91 25.30
CA ARG A 365 -5.87 46.91 24.32
C ARG A 365 -5.03 48.05 24.92
N ASP A 366 -5.39 48.46 26.12
CA ASP A 366 -4.73 49.52 26.86
C ASP A 366 -3.44 49.05 27.58
N THR A 367 -3.05 47.77 27.46
CA THR A 367 -1.84 47.24 28.11
C THR A 367 -0.60 47.93 27.51
N PRO A 368 0.29 48.52 28.33
CA PRO A 368 1.57 49.04 27.87
C PRO A 368 2.46 47.95 27.25
N LEU A 369 3.18 48.27 26.17
CA LEU A 369 4.05 47.30 25.50
C LEU A 369 5.20 46.81 26.39
N SER A 370 5.70 47.65 27.31
CA SER A 370 6.68 47.28 28.33
C SER A 370 6.20 46.12 29.23
N ILE A 371 4.92 46.11 29.62
CA ILE A 371 4.31 45.03 30.41
C ILE A 371 4.19 43.76 29.55
N LEU A 372 3.73 43.89 28.31
CA LEU A 372 3.62 42.75 27.39
C LEU A 372 5.00 42.11 27.12
N TYR A 373 6.05 42.92 26.96
CA TYR A 373 7.41 42.45 26.80
C TYR A 373 7.89 41.66 28.02
N PHE A 374 7.62 42.16 29.23
CA PHE A 374 7.90 41.43 30.47
C PHE A 374 7.15 40.11 30.56
N MET A 375 5.85 40.10 30.22
CA MET A 375 5.03 38.89 30.20
C MET A 375 5.58 37.83 29.22
N ILE A 376 6.11 38.24 28.06
CA ILE A 376 6.74 37.32 27.11
C ILE A 376 8.00 36.68 27.71
N LEU A 377 8.86 37.48 28.33
CA LEU A 377 10.09 37.01 28.96
C LEU A 377 9.83 36.00 30.09
N GLU A 378 8.79 36.25 30.89
CA GLU A 378 8.47 35.42 32.06
C GLU A 378 7.70 34.13 31.68
N SER A 379 6.72 34.24 30.78
CA SER A 379 5.83 33.12 30.43
C SER A 379 6.34 32.22 29.29
N LYS A 380 7.34 32.67 28.53
CA LYS A 380 7.84 32.02 27.29
C LYS A 380 6.76 31.84 26.21
N HIS A 381 5.62 32.51 26.32
CA HIS A 381 4.60 32.50 25.28
C HIS A 381 5.00 33.46 24.14
N THR A 382 4.85 33.02 22.89
CA THR A 382 5.21 33.80 21.70
C THR A 382 4.06 34.63 21.14
N ALA A 383 2.83 34.42 21.63
CA ALA A 383 1.66 35.21 21.27
C ALA A 383 0.61 35.23 22.39
N PHE A 384 -0.17 36.32 22.45
CA PHE A 384 -1.23 36.55 23.43
C PHE A 384 -2.52 36.99 22.74
N PRO A 385 -3.68 36.40 23.05
CA PRO A 385 -4.95 36.94 22.63
C PRO A 385 -5.22 38.28 23.32
N VAL A 386 -5.75 39.23 22.55
CA VAL A 386 -6.15 40.56 23.03
C VAL A 386 -7.66 40.56 23.25
N LEU A 387 -8.09 40.85 24.48
CA LEU A 387 -9.48 40.89 24.88
C LEU A 387 -9.93 42.31 25.24
N GLU A 388 -11.14 42.67 24.81
CA GLU A 388 -11.84 43.91 25.15
C GLU A 388 -13.25 43.53 25.62
N ASP A 389 -13.62 43.90 26.85
CA ASP A 389 -14.89 43.51 27.48
C ASP A 389 -15.20 41.99 27.39
N GLY A 390 -14.15 41.17 27.49
CA GLY A 390 -14.24 39.71 27.40
C GLY A 390 -14.42 39.16 25.99
N ARG A 391 -14.38 40.01 24.96
CA ARG A 391 -14.45 39.63 23.55
C ARG A 391 -13.08 39.67 22.90
N LEU A 392 -12.81 38.70 22.03
CA LEU A 392 -11.59 38.60 21.24
C LEU A 392 -11.55 39.67 20.17
N VAL A 393 -10.54 40.54 20.24
CA VAL A 393 -10.36 41.64 19.28
C VAL A 393 -9.07 41.53 18.47
N GLY A 394 -8.17 40.62 18.85
CA GLY A 394 -6.92 40.40 18.12
C GLY A 394 -5.99 39.38 18.76
N ILE A 395 -4.84 39.18 18.13
CA ILE A 395 -3.71 38.45 18.70
C ILE A 395 -2.46 39.31 18.54
N ILE A 396 -1.61 39.34 19.56
CA ILE A 396 -0.33 40.03 19.53
C ILE A 396 0.81 39.03 19.68
N THR A 397 1.83 39.17 18.85
CA THR A 397 2.96 38.23 18.76
C THR A 397 4.27 38.90 19.12
N LEU A 398 5.25 38.12 19.59
CA LEU A 398 6.61 38.62 19.84
C LEU A 398 7.24 39.25 18.59
N LYS A 399 6.89 38.74 17.40
CA LYS A 399 7.39 39.28 16.11
C LYS A 399 6.93 40.72 15.85
N GLN A 400 5.80 41.15 16.42
CA GLN A 400 5.33 42.54 16.31
C GLN A 400 6.07 43.48 17.26
N LEU A 401 6.66 42.96 18.34
CA LEU A 401 7.50 43.71 19.26
C LEU A 401 8.97 43.73 18.82
N SER A 402 9.42 42.72 18.08
CA SER A 402 10.78 42.64 17.58
C SER A 402 11.04 43.75 16.54
N GLY A 403 11.77 44.78 16.96
CA GLY A 403 12.09 45.96 16.14
C GLY A 403 11.82 47.28 16.83
N LEU A 404 11.08 47.29 17.94
CA LEU A 404 10.83 48.49 18.74
C LEU A 404 11.95 48.72 19.77
N GLY A 405 12.34 49.98 19.97
CA GLY A 405 13.25 50.40 21.03
C GLY A 405 12.60 50.41 22.41
N GLN A 406 13.41 50.50 23.47
CA GLN A 406 12.92 50.51 24.85
C GLN A 406 12.02 51.72 25.15
N GLU A 407 12.38 52.91 24.64
CA GLU A 407 11.57 54.14 24.78
C GLU A 407 10.21 54.00 24.08
N GLU A 408 10.17 53.43 22.86
CA GLU A 408 8.92 53.19 22.13
C GLU A 408 8.01 52.20 22.88
N MET A 409 8.58 51.18 23.51
CA MET A 409 7.81 50.22 24.32
C MET A 409 7.23 50.83 25.61
N GLU A 410 7.80 51.91 26.12
CA GLU A 410 7.30 52.63 27.30
C GLU A 410 6.12 53.56 26.96
N GLU A 411 6.12 54.15 25.76
CA GLU A 411 5.09 55.10 25.33
C GLU A 411 3.88 54.43 24.66
N MET A 412 4.10 53.32 23.95
CA MET A 412 3.06 52.65 23.16
C MET A 412 2.25 51.61 23.95
N ARG A 413 1.04 51.36 23.45
CA ARG A 413 0.10 50.34 23.96
C ARG A 413 -0.14 49.25 22.92
N VAL A 414 -0.77 48.16 23.35
CA VAL A 414 -1.12 47.02 22.48
C VAL A 414 -1.95 47.44 21.27
N GLU A 415 -2.86 48.40 21.44
CA GLU A 415 -3.70 48.92 20.35
C GLU A 415 -2.90 49.56 19.21
N ASP A 416 -1.75 50.17 19.50
CA ASP A 416 -0.94 50.90 18.51
C ASP A 416 -0.26 49.95 17.50
N ILE A 417 -0.06 48.69 17.88
CA ILE A 417 0.59 47.67 17.04
C ILE A 417 -0.33 46.49 16.71
N LEU A 418 -1.60 46.57 17.11
CA LEU A 418 -2.60 45.56 16.82
C LEU A 418 -2.97 45.61 15.33
N ARG A 419 -2.53 44.61 14.56
CA ARG A 419 -2.84 44.50 13.13
C ARG A 419 -4.16 43.77 12.92
N GLY A 420 -4.92 44.19 11.90
CA GLY A 420 -6.17 43.53 11.49
C GLY A 420 -5.92 42.17 10.81
N GLY A 421 -6.95 41.32 10.81
CA GLY A 421 -6.91 39.97 10.23
C GLY A 421 -6.75 38.89 11.31
N LEU A 422 -7.89 38.45 11.86
CA LEU A 422 -7.91 37.42 12.88
C LEU A 422 -8.11 36.06 12.21
N VAL A 423 -7.10 35.19 12.26
CA VAL A 423 -7.24 33.79 11.86
C VAL A 423 -7.66 33.00 13.08
N VAL A 424 -8.86 32.40 13.03
CA VAL A 424 -9.42 31.62 14.14
C VAL A 424 -9.57 30.14 13.77
N THR A 425 -9.72 29.32 14.80
CA THR A 425 -10.10 27.91 14.67
C THR A 425 -11.28 27.58 15.59
N TYR A 426 -11.93 26.44 15.35
CA TYR A 426 -13.12 26.03 16.09
C TYR A 426 -12.89 24.70 16.83
N PRO A 427 -13.58 24.45 17.96
CA PRO A 427 -13.39 23.26 18.80
C PRO A 427 -13.64 21.92 18.08
N ASP A 428 -14.45 21.92 17.01
CA ASP A 428 -14.84 20.76 16.22
C ASP A 428 -13.89 20.46 15.05
N GLU A 429 -13.01 21.38 14.69
CA GLU A 429 -11.95 21.16 13.69
C GLU A 429 -10.94 20.12 14.18
N THR A 430 -10.17 19.54 13.25
CA THR A 430 -9.13 18.56 13.58
C THR A 430 -7.77 19.23 13.80
N ALA A 431 -6.87 18.55 14.52
CA ALA A 431 -5.49 19.01 14.69
C ALA A 431 -4.75 19.15 13.33
N TYR A 432 -5.17 18.39 12.31
CA TYR A 432 -4.67 18.51 10.95
C TYR A 432 -5.06 19.87 10.34
N ASP A 433 -6.34 20.25 10.45
CA ASP A 433 -6.87 21.51 9.90
C ASP A 433 -6.18 22.72 10.55
N VAL A 434 -5.94 22.66 11.86
CA VAL A 434 -5.19 23.69 12.61
C VAL A 434 -3.76 23.82 12.12
N LEU A 435 -3.05 22.69 11.96
CA LEU A 435 -1.66 22.72 11.50
C LEU A 435 -1.56 23.27 10.07
N GLU A 436 -2.53 22.94 9.21
CA GLU A 436 -2.61 23.49 7.86
C GLU A 436 -2.86 25.01 7.88
N LYS A 437 -3.79 25.50 8.71
CA LYS A 437 -4.02 26.94 8.90
C LYS A 437 -2.77 27.65 9.43
N MET A 438 -2.11 27.09 10.44
CA MET A 438 -0.87 27.64 11.01
C MET A 438 0.22 27.79 9.95
N ASN A 439 0.45 26.77 9.12
CA ASN A 439 1.44 26.83 8.05
C ASN A 439 1.04 27.79 6.92
N ARG A 440 -0.26 27.85 6.57
CA ARG A 440 -0.77 28.73 5.51
C ARG A 440 -0.66 30.20 5.87
N PHE A 441 -0.93 30.55 7.12
CA PHE A 441 -0.94 31.94 7.61
C PHE A 441 0.36 32.33 8.35
N ASP A 442 1.35 31.43 8.42
CA ASP A 442 2.62 31.62 9.15
C ASP A 442 2.42 32.05 10.62
N VAL A 443 1.52 31.37 11.32
CA VAL A 443 1.19 31.63 12.73
C VAL A 443 1.46 30.40 13.60
N GLU A 444 1.96 30.63 14.83
CA GLU A 444 2.27 29.55 15.78
C GLU A 444 1.12 29.21 16.74
N ILE A 445 0.19 30.16 16.93
CA ILE A 445 -0.92 30.06 17.87
C ILE A 445 -2.18 30.53 17.16
N LEU A 446 -3.27 29.77 17.32
CA LEU A 446 -4.60 30.12 16.83
C LEU A 446 -5.57 30.25 18.02
N PRO A 447 -6.33 31.35 18.12
CA PRO A 447 -7.45 31.44 19.05
C PRO A 447 -8.56 30.46 18.64
N VAL A 448 -9.06 29.73 19.63
CA VAL A 448 -10.21 28.83 19.48
C VAL A 448 -11.46 29.59 19.90
N VAL A 449 -12.41 29.78 18.99
CA VAL A 449 -13.60 30.61 19.22
C VAL A 449 -14.89 29.80 19.09
N ASP A 450 -15.97 30.34 19.63
CA ASP A 450 -17.30 29.78 19.44
C ASP A 450 -17.73 29.97 17.97
N ARG A 451 -18.29 28.93 17.35
CA ARG A 451 -18.70 28.97 15.95
C ARG A 451 -19.90 29.89 15.71
N ALA A 452 -20.72 30.10 16.74
CA ALA A 452 -21.85 31.01 16.68
C ALA A 452 -21.46 32.47 16.96
N ASP A 453 -20.30 32.70 17.58
CA ASP A 453 -19.79 34.03 17.93
C ASP A 453 -18.26 34.05 17.93
N GLU A 454 -17.65 34.52 16.84
CA GLU A 454 -16.19 34.59 16.71
C GLU A 454 -15.52 35.54 17.71
N GLY A 455 -16.29 36.44 18.34
CA GLY A 455 -15.79 37.29 19.42
C GLY A 455 -15.68 36.55 20.75
N LYS A 456 -16.24 35.36 20.90
CA LYS A 456 -16.21 34.58 22.13
C LYS A 456 -15.03 33.60 22.12
N LEU A 457 -13.95 33.95 22.82
CA LEU A 457 -12.77 33.10 22.98
C LEU A 457 -13.10 31.91 23.90
N LEU A 458 -12.81 30.68 23.44
CA LEU A 458 -12.95 29.44 24.21
C LEU A 458 -11.60 28.90 24.70
N GLY A 459 -10.52 29.25 24.01
CA GLY A 459 -9.17 28.81 24.34
C GLY A 459 -8.16 29.19 23.27
N VAL A 460 -6.95 28.64 23.35
CA VAL A 460 -5.93 28.77 22.30
C VAL A 460 -5.32 27.41 21.98
N VAL A 461 -4.90 27.22 20.73
CA VAL A 461 -4.15 26.04 20.31
C VAL A 461 -2.82 26.48 19.70
N SER A 462 -1.73 25.89 20.18
CA SER A 462 -0.38 26.17 19.67
C SER A 462 0.10 25.07 18.72
N LYS A 463 1.14 25.37 17.95
CA LYS A 463 1.86 24.39 17.13
C LYS A 463 2.44 23.25 17.97
N ARG A 464 2.76 23.51 19.25
CA ARG A 464 3.20 22.46 20.18
C ARG A 464 2.05 21.51 20.55
N ASP A 465 0.85 22.02 20.71
CA ASP A 465 -0.34 21.20 21.02
C ASP A 465 -0.70 20.29 19.84
N THR A 466 -0.59 20.78 18.60
CA THR A 466 -0.78 19.95 17.40
C THR A 466 0.30 18.87 17.26
N LEU A 467 1.56 19.15 17.61
CA LEU A 467 2.60 18.12 17.68
C LEU A 467 2.29 17.06 18.75
N ASN A 468 1.79 17.46 19.91
CA ASN A 468 1.34 16.52 20.96
C ASN A 468 0.13 15.69 20.51
N ALA A 469 -0.73 16.25 19.65
CA ALA A 469 -1.88 15.55 19.08
C ALA A 469 -1.48 14.31 18.27
N ILE A 470 -0.26 14.24 17.73
CA ILE A 470 0.25 13.03 17.04
C ILE A 470 0.24 11.83 17.99
N ILE A 471 0.65 12.02 19.25
CA ILE A 471 0.70 10.96 20.27
C ILE A 471 -0.73 10.52 20.61
N LEU A 472 -1.64 11.47 20.82
CA LEU A 472 -3.04 11.19 21.14
C LEU A 472 -3.76 10.49 19.98
N GLY A 473 -3.54 10.94 18.75
CA GLY A 473 -4.07 10.33 17.54
C GLY A 473 -3.61 8.89 17.37
N ARG A 474 -2.31 8.61 17.58
CA ARG A 474 -1.77 7.24 17.58
C ARG A 474 -2.41 6.36 18.66
N ARG A 475 -2.72 6.92 19.83
CA ARG A 475 -3.42 6.18 20.90
C ARG A 475 -4.86 5.86 20.52
N LYS A 476 -5.59 6.79 19.92
CA LYS A 476 -6.96 6.56 19.44
C LYS A 476 -7.02 5.52 18.35
N MET A 477 -6.07 5.51 17.43
CA MET A 477 -5.95 4.45 16.42
C MET A 477 -5.90 3.06 17.06
N ARG A 478 -5.10 2.89 18.11
CA ARG A 478 -5.00 1.61 18.84
C ARG A 478 -6.26 1.19 19.60
N LEU A 479 -7.20 2.11 19.83
CA LEU A 479 -8.48 1.84 20.51
C LEU A 479 -9.62 1.56 19.52
N LEU A 480 -9.42 1.90 18.25
CA LEU A 480 -10.33 1.58 17.15
C LEU A 480 -10.01 0.22 16.52
N GLU A 481 -8.84 -0.34 16.85
CA GLU A 481 -8.43 -1.75 16.65
C GLU A 481 -8.97 -2.64 17.79
#